data_AF-A0A496S328-F1
#
_entry.id   AF-A0A496S328-F1
#
_cell.length_a   1.000
_cell.length_b   1.000
_cell.length_c   1.000
_cell.angle_alpha   90.00
_cell.angle_beta   90.00
_cell.angle_gamma   90.00
#
_symmetry.space_group_name_H-M   'P 1'
#
loop_
_entity.id
_entity.type
_entity.pdbx_description
1 polymer ?
#
loop_
_entity_poly.entity_id
_entity_poly.type
_entity_poly.pdbx_seq_one_letter_code
_entity_poly.pdbx_strand_id
1 'polypeptide(L)'
;MKNFLTERRIIIGFIITVVFLLMVFFTALTSFKKVRQLAIVEFNQSQLVLARHVSFSLKTVFNTLKQELTILNLSPTIQYLEKVSLANRMRITLSAIQNKGVLEIRRIDGNRVYILNRDGVFKEIRCSGEDLKLFKWAQRAENKGKIYISSISQRPFGASKRLIMYLAIPTYQDSFDEAHPRPTYKFAGCLAFIIDVNKLTEIVVSKVRSGKTGYAWVIDESGRFIYHPRKDYIWQNAFFVRKKEAHIPISFA
;
A
#
# COMPACT_ATOMS: atom_id res chain seq x y z
N MET A 1 -75.69 7.28 39.99
CA MET A 1 -75.11 8.25 39.03
C MET A 1 -73.59 8.43 39.16
N LYS A 2 -72.99 8.42 40.38
CA LYS A 2 -71.53 8.55 40.58
C LYS A 2 -70.69 7.47 39.85
N ASN A 3 -71.04 6.18 39.96
CA ASN A 3 -70.27 5.08 39.32
C ASN A 3 -70.19 5.18 37.79
N PHE A 4 -71.26 5.66 37.12
CA PHE A 4 -71.29 5.79 35.67
C PHE A 4 -70.33 6.88 35.14
N LEU A 5 -70.12 7.94 35.92
CA LEU A 5 -69.16 9.01 35.62
C LEU A 5 -67.71 8.55 35.87
N THR A 6 -67.47 7.72 36.87
CA THR A 6 -66.14 7.16 37.17
C THR A 6 -65.68 6.18 36.09
N GLU A 7 -66.55 5.29 35.63
CA GLU A 7 -66.20 4.35 34.55
C GLU A 7 -65.89 5.05 33.23
N ARG A 8 -66.66 6.10 32.88
CA ARG A 8 -66.37 6.92 31.68
C ARG A 8 -65.01 7.60 31.74
N ARG A 9 -64.59 8.09 32.91
CA ARG A 9 -63.26 8.70 33.11
C ARG A 9 -62.13 7.69 32.96
N ILE A 10 -62.31 6.46 33.45
CA ILE A 10 -61.33 5.38 33.32
C ILE A 10 -61.17 4.98 31.85
N ILE A 11 -62.27 4.83 31.11
CA ILE A 11 -62.25 4.51 29.67
C ILE A 11 -61.54 5.60 28.88
N ILE A 12 -61.83 6.87 29.15
CA ILE A 12 -61.17 8.00 28.47
C ILE A 12 -59.67 8.02 28.77
N GLY A 13 -59.27 7.79 30.03
CA GLY A 13 -57.85 7.71 30.41
C GLY A 13 -57.12 6.55 29.71
N PHE A 14 -57.77 5.40 29.58
CA PHE A 14 -57.22 4.25 28.85
C PHE A 14 -57.02 4.56 27.36
N ILE A 15 -58.02 5.16 26.70
CA ILE A 15 -57.93 5.55 25.29
C ILE A 15 -56.77 6.53 25.07
N ILE A 16 -56.62 7.55 25.92
CA ILE A 16 -55.53 8.53 25.83
C ILE A 16 -54.17 7.83 25.95
N THR A 17 -54.05 6.88 26.89
CA THR A 17 -52.80 6.13 27.10
C THR A 17 -52.45 5.27 25.88
N VAL A 18 -53.44 4.58 25.29
CA VAL A 18 -53.24 3.77 24.08
C VAL A 18 -52.85 4.65 22.89
N VAL A 19 -53.52 5.79 22.69
CA VAL A 19 -53.18 6.73 21.62
C VAL A 19 -51.76 7.27 21.80
N PHE A 20 -51.35 7.59 23.02
CA PHE A 20 -49.99 8.03 23.32
C PHE A 20 -48.95 6.94 23.02
N LEU A 21 -49.21 5.68 23.41
CA LEU A 21 -48.34 4.54 23.09
C LEU A 21 -48.22 4.32 21.57
N LEU A 22 -49.32 4.42 20.83
CA LEU A 22 -49.31 4.32 19.37
C LEU A 22 -48.48 5.44 18.73
N MET A 23 -48.56 6.66 19.26
CA MET A 23 -47.77 7.80 18.79
C MET A 23 -46.27 7.61 19.05
N VAL A 24 -45.89 7.14 20.26
CA VAL A 24 -44.50 6.80 20.60
C VAL A 24 -43.98 5.66 19.71
N PHE A 25 -44.79 4.62 19.49
CA PHE A 25 -44.40 3.51 18.62
C PHE A 25 -44.22 3.96 17.16
N PHE A 26 -45.12 4.79 16.65
CA PHE A 26 -45.03 5.33 15.28
C PHE A 26 -43.77 6.20 15.09
N THR A 27 -43.46 7.06 16.07
CA THR A 27 -42.23 7.86 16.05
C THR A 27 -40.97 6.99 16.15
N ALA A 28 -40.98 5.92 16.96
CA ALA A 28 -39.87 4.98 17.02
C ALA A 28 -39.62 4.27 15.67
N LEU A 29 -40.67 3.80 14.99
CA LEU A 29 -40.56 3.15 13.69
C LEU A 29 -40.02 4.10 12.60
N THR A 30 -40.46 5.35 12.60
CA THR A 30 -40.00 6.36 11.63
C THR A 30 -38.57 6.83 11.94
N SER A 31 -38.24 6.99 13.22
CA SER A 31 -36.90 7.34 13.70
C SER A 31 -35.89 6.25 13.34
N PHE A 32 -36.23 4.97 13.54
CA PHE A 32 -35.34 3.86 13.21
C PHE A 32 -34.91 3.85 11.74
N LYS A 33 -35.83 4.11 10.82
CA LYS A 33 -35.52 4.21 9.37
C LYS A 33 -34.55 5.36 9.08
N LYS A 34 -34.78 6.54 9.68
CA LYS A 34 -33.93 7.73 9.50
C LYS A 34 -32.54 7.52 10.10
N VAL A 35 -32.46 7.03 11.33
CA VAL A 35 -31.19 6.73 12.02
C VAL A 35 -30.37 5.72 11.24
N ARG A 36 -31.01 4.65 10.72
CA ARG A 36 -30.33 3.66 9.88
C ARG A 36 -29.75 4.25 8.60
N GLN A 37 -30.50 5.11 7.91
CA GLN A 37 -30.02 5.76 6.68
C GLN A 37 -28.84 6.69 6.97
N LEU A 38 -28.92 7.51 8.02
CA LEU A 38 -27.82 8.38 8.45
C LEU A 38 -26.57 7.57 8.79
N ALA A 39 -26.72 6.47 9.55
CA ALA A 39 -25.60 5.60 9.89
C ALA A 39 -24.93 4.98 8.65
N ILE A 40 -25.69 4.60 7.62
CA ILE A 40 -25.13 4.09 6.35
C ILE A 40 -24.35 5.19 5.62
N VAL A 41 -24.91 6.40 5.53
CA VAL A 41 -24.25 7.53 4.88
C VAL A 41 -22.96 7.89 5.59
N GLU A 42 -23.00 8.02 6.92
CA GLU A 42 -21.84 8.33 7.75
C GLU A 42 -20.77 7.22 7.69
N PHE A 43 -21.19 5.96 7.69
CA PHE A 43 -20.28 4.82 7.49
C PHE A 43 -19.57 4.88 6.13
N ASN A 44 -20.32 5.12 5.05
CA ASN A 44 -19.75 5.22 3.70
C ASN A 44 -18.81 6.42 3.56
N GLN A 45 -19.17 7.57 4.12
CA GLN A 45 -18.30 8.75 4.16
C GLN A 45 -17.01 8.45 4.93
N SER A 46 -17.13 7.79 6.09
CA SER A 46 -15.97 7.35 6.88
C SER A 46 -15.09 6.38 6.10
N GLN A 47 -15.66 5.42 5.37
CA GLN A 47 -14.91 4.51 4.49
C GLN A 47 -14.16 5.26 3.39
N LEU A 48 -14.79 6.26 2.78
CA LEU A 48 -14.15 7.05 1.72
C LEU A 48 -12.98 7.87 2.26
N VAL A 49 -13.13 8.50 3.44
CA VAL A 49 -12.06 9.25 4.09
C VAL A 49 -10.89 8.33 4.43
N LEU A 50 -11.15 7.15 5.01
CA LEU A 50 -10.12 6.15 5.30
C LEU A 50 -9.41 5.68 4.03
N ALA A 51 -10.15 5.39 2.95
CA ALA A 51 -9.57 4.97 1.68
C ALA A 51 -8.69 6.06 1.06
N ARG A 52 -9.10 7.33 1.13
CA ARG A 52 -8.30 8.49 0.69
C ARG A 52 -7.03 8.64 1.52
N HIS A 53 -7.13 8.53 2.85
CA HIS A 53 -5.98 8.59 3.75
C HIS A 53 -4.96 7.48 3.45
N VAL A 54 -5.43 6.25 3.26
CA VAL A 54 -4.58 5.12 2.86
C VAL A 54 -3.89 5.38 1.53
N SER A 55 -4.64 5.84 0.53
CA SER A 55 -4.10 6.14 -0.80
C SER A 55 -3.04 7.25 -0.74
N PHE A 56 -3.29 8.30 0.04
CA PHE A 56 -2.33 9.38 0.29
C PHE A 56 -1.07 8.88 1.01
N SER A 57 -1.24 8.05 2.04
CA SER A 57 -0.13 7.46 2.79
C SER A 57 0.74 6.56 1.91
N LEU A 58 0.13 5.70 1.07
CA LEU A 58 0.86 4.88 0.10
C LEU A 58 1.61 5.75 -0.91
N LYS A 59 0.96 6.80 -1.44
CA LYS A 59 1.60 7.75 -2.36
C LYS A 59 2.80 8.44 -1.71
N THR A 60 2.68 8.81 -0.44
CA THR A 60 3.77 9.41 0.33
C THR A 60 4.96 8.45 0.45
N VAL A 61 4.72 7.19 0.82
CA VAL A 61 5.77 6.16 0.88
C VAL A 61 6.45 6.00 -0.49
N PHE A 62 5.68 5.90 -1.58
CA PHE A 62 6.24 5.80 -2.93
C PHE A 62 7.06 7.02 -3.32
N ASN A 63 6.61 8.23 -2.96
CA ASN A 63 7.36 9.46 -3.24
C ASN A 63 8.68 9.50 -2.45
N THR A 64 8.68 9.08 -1.19
CA THR A 64 9.91 8.93 -0.41
C THR A 64 10.87 7.95 -1.08
N LEU A 65 10.39 6.79 -1.53
CA LEU A 65 11.25 5.81 -2.21
C LEU A 65 11.85 6.34 -3.52
N LYS A 66 11.07 7.09 -4.31
CA LYS A 66 11.57 7.76 -5.53
C LYS A 66 12.63 8.80 -5.21
N GLN A 67 12.42 9.59 -4.14
CA GLN A 67 13.37 10.60 -3.70
C GLN A 67 14.68 9.97 -3.22
N GLU A 68 14.61 8.95 -2.37
CA GLU A 68 15.79 8.22 -1.87
C GLU A 68 16.56 7.54 -3.00
N LEU A 69 15.86 6.96 -3.98
CA LEU A 69 16.48 6.40 -5.18
C LEU A 69 17.23 7.47 -5.96
N THR A 70 16.62 8.65 -6.14
CA THR A 70 17.21 9.78 -6.85
C THR A 70 18.44 10.33 -6.11
N ILE A 71 18.34 10.54 -4.80
CA ILE A 71 19.45 11.01 -3.94
C ILE A 71 20.62 10.02 -4.00
N LEU A 72 20.34 8.72 -3.95
CA LEU A 72 21.37 7.70 -4.10
C LEU A 72 22.00 7.75 -5.50
N ASN A 73 21.19 7.92 -6.55
CA ASN A 73 21.67 8.02 -7.93
C ASN A 73 22.53 9.26 -8.20
N LEU A 74 22.37 10.33 -7.41
CA LEU A 74 23.20 11.53 -7.46
C LEU A 74 24.54 11.39 -6.71
N SER A 75 24.78 10.27 -6.03
CA SER A 75 26.04 10.03 -5.33
C SER A 75 27.18 9.73 -6.31
N PRO A 76 28.33 10.44 -6.23
CA PRO A 76 29.51 10.14 -7.06
C PRO A 76 29.93 8.66 -6.97
N THR A 77 30.02 8.12 -5.75
CA THR A 77 30.24 6.68 -5.48
C THR A 77 29.36 5.73 -6.29
N ILE A 78 28.10 6.08 -6.55
CA ILE A 78 27.16 5.24 -7.32
C ILE A 78 27.35 5.44 -8.82
N GLN A 79 27.62 6.67 -9.25
CA GLN A 79 27.80 7.02 -10.66
C GLN A 79 29.14 6.51 -11.22
N TYR A 80 30.22 6.64 -10.46
CA TYR A 80 31.57 6.22 -10.82
C TYR A 80 31.93 4.81 -10.35
N LEU A 81 31.02 4.16 -9.61
CA LEU A 81 31.17 2.75 -9.20
C LEU A 81 32.42 2.52 -8.33
N GLU A 82 32.59 3.37 -7.32
CA GLU A 82 33.70 3.32 -6.37
C GLU A 82 33.57 2.12 -5.43
N LYS A 83 34.17 0.98 -5.80
CA LYS A 83 33.93 -0.32 -5.14
C LYS A 83 34.09 -0.31 -3.62
N VAL A 84 35.04 0.47 -3.08
CA VAL A 84 35.34 0.52 -1.64
C VAL A 84 34.20 1.19 -0.86
N SER A 85 33.67 2.31 -1.36
CA SER A 85 32.61 3.10 -0.71
C SER A 85 31.20 2.68 -1.12
N LEU A 86 31.05 1.95 -2.24
CA LEU A 86 29.78 1.55 -2.84
C LEU A 86 28.85 0.83 -1.86
N ALA A 87 29.36 -0.21 -1.20
CA ALA A 87 28.59 -0.99 -0.25
C ALA A 87 28.10 -0.15 0.94
N ASN A 88 28.95 0.75 1.46
CA ASN A 88 28.61 1.64 2.56
C ASN A 88 27.52 2.63 2.15
N ARG A 89 27.65 3.25 0.97
CA ARG A 89 26.69 4.21 0.45
C ARG A 89 25.30 3.59 0.23
N MET A 90 25.26 2.38 -0.32
CA MET A 90 24.02 1.61 -0.44
C MET A 90 23.45 1.25 0.94
N ARG A 91 24.29 0.86 1.90
CA ARG A 91 23.85 0.43 3.24
C ARG A 91 23.18 1.54 4.02
N ILE A 92 23.76 2.74 4.00
CA ILE A 92 23.17 3.93 4.62
C ILE A 92 21.76 4.17 4.06
N THR A 93 21.61 4.12 2.74
CA THR A 93 20.31 4.33 2.09
C THR A 93 19.33 3.21 2.42
N LEU A 94 19.77 1.95 2.32
CA LEU A 94 18.91 0.79 2.60
C LEU A 94 18.40 0.81 4.04
N SER A 95 19.24 1.18 5.01
CA SER A 95 18.82 1.30 6.41
C SER A 95 17.69 2.31 6.62
N ALA A 96 17.62 3.38 5.82
CA ALA A 96 16.57 4.40 5.90
C ALA A 96 15.24 3.98 5.24
N ILE A 97 15.28 3.02 4.30
CA ILE A 97 14.11 2.61 3.48
C ILE A 97 13.68 1.16 3.65
N GLN A 98 14.47 0.31 4.33
CA GLN A 98 14.13 -1.10 4.55
C GLN A 98 12.82 -1.29 5.33
N ASN A 99 12.48 -0.35 6.21
CA ASN A 99 11.22 -0.35 6.95
C ASN A 99 10.02 0.07 6.08
N LYS A 100 10.24 0.47 4.83
CA LYS A 100 9.22 0.84 3.83
C LYS A 100 9.01 -0.28 2.78
N GLY A 101 9.54 -1.47 3.03
CA GLY A 101 9.36 -2.64 2.16
C GLY A 101 10.47 -2.89 1.15
N VAL A 102 11.55 -2.10 1.16
CA VAL A 102 12.72 -2.36 0.28
C VAL A 102 13.53 -3.54 0.82
N LEU A 103 13.74 -4.54 -0.04
CA LEU A 103 14.48 -5.76 0.29
C LEU A 103 15.96 -5.64 -0.04
N GLU A 104 16.28 -5.00 -1.15
CA GLU A 104 17.65 -4.84 -1.63
C GLU A 104 17.78 -3.65 -2.59
N ILE A 105 19.00 -3.14 -2.68
CA ILE A 105 19.44 -2.15 -3.66
C ILE A 105 20.33 -2.85 -4.67
N ARG A 106 20.12 -2.56 -5.95
CA ARG A 106 20.92 -3.09 -7.06
C ARG A 106 21.54 -1.97 -7.88
N ARG A 107 22.84 -2.02 -8.13
CA ARG A 107 23.52 -1.19 -9.12
C ARG A 107 23.98 -2.08 -10.28
N ILE A 108 23.46 -1.81 -11.47
CA ILE A 108 23.66 -2.60 -12.69
C ILE A 108 24.56 -1.80 -13.64
N ASP A 109 25.71 -2.36 -14.00
CA ASP A 109 26.74 -1.74 -14.85
C ASP A 109 26.86 -2.44 -16.22
N GLY A 110 25.73 -2.93 -16.72
CA GLY A 110 25.64 -3.67 -17.99
C GLY A 110 25.94 -5.16 -17.85
N ASN A 111 27.17 -5.53 -17.49
CA ASN A 111 27.51 -6.95 -17.33
C ASN A 111 27.44 -7.43 -15.87
N ARG A 112 27.56 -6.51 -14.91
CA ARG A 112 27.62 -6.84 -13.47
C ARG A 112 26.50 -6.18 -12.70
N VAL A 113 26.08 -6.83 -11.63
CA VAL A 113 25.07 -6.33 -10.70
C VAL A 113 25.64 -6.40 -9.30
N TYR A 114 25.73 -5.24 -8.65
CA TYR A 114 26.12 -5.08 -7.27
C TYR A 114 24.86 -5.03 -6.42
N ILE A 115 24.69 -5.98 -5.53
CA ILE A 115 23.48 -6.17 -4.74
C ILE A 115 23.83 -6.00 -3.26
N LEU A 116 23.09 -5.12 -2.58
CA LEU A 116 23.07 -5.06 -1.14
C LEU A 116 21.68 -5.44 -0.63
N ASN A 117 21.60 -6.52 0.14
CA ASN A 117 20.35 -6.95 0.75
C ASN A 117 20.14 -6.38 2.16
N ARG A 118 18.94 -6.60 2.70
CA ARG A 118 18.55 -6.16 4.05
C ARG A 118 19.41 -6.73 5.18
N ASP A 119 19.99 -7.91 4.97
CA ASP A 119 20.89 -8.55 5.94
C ASP A 119 22.29 -7.91 5.96
N GLY A 120 22.52 -6.90 5.11
CA GLY A 120 23.80 -6.19 4.99
C GLY A 120 24.83 -6.90 4.10
N VAL A 121 24.46 -8.03 3.50
CA VAL A 121 25.32 -8.80 2.60
C VAL A 121 25.45 -8.08 1.26
N PHE A 122 26.68 -7.78 0.89
CA PHE A 122 27.04 -7.20 -0.39
C PHE A 122 27.61 -8.28 -1.32
N LYS A 123 27.06 -8.40 -2.53
CA LYS A 123 27.48 -9.40 -3.52
C LYS A 123 27.52 -8.82 -4.92
N GLU A 124 28.39 -9.38 -5.75
CA GLU A 124 28.50 -9.09 -7.17
C GLU A 124 28.06 -10.33 -7.95
N ILE A 125 27.14 -10.15 -8.90
CA ILE A 125 26.69 -11.23 -9.80
C ILE A 125 26.71 -10.76 -11.25
N ARG A 126 26.64 -11.71 -12.19
CA ARG A 126 26.45 -11.40 -13.61
C ARG A 126 25.03 -10.93 -13.88
N CYS A 127 24.90 -9.88 -14.70
CA CYS A 127 23.62 -9.35 -15.13
C CYS A 127 22.84 -10.39 -15.92
N SER A 128 21.62 -10.67 -15.49
CA SER A 128 20.73 -11.66 -16.11
C SER A 128 19.27 -11.38 -15.79
N GLY A 129 18.37 -12.04 -16.52
CA GLY A 129 16.92 -12.00 -16.25
C GLY A 129 16.35 -10.57 -16.24
N GLU A 130 15.76 -10.19 -15.10
CA GLU A 130 15.12 -8.88 -14.94
C GLU A 130 16.13 -7.72 -14.93
N ASP A 131 17.34 -7.92 -14.39
CA ASP A 131 18.37 -6.88 -14.35
C ASP A 131 18.77 -6.45 -15.77
N LEU A 132 18.81 -7.40 -16.71
CA LEU A 132 19.10 -7.11 -18.11
C LEU A 132 17.99 -6.29 -18.77
N LYS A 133 16.72 -6.55 -18.42
CA LYS A 133 15.58 -5.75 -18.91
C LYS A 133 15.64 -4.33 -18.38
N LEU A 134 15.92 -4.17 -17.08
CA LEU A 134 16.09 -2.86 -16.45
C LEU A 134 17.24 -2.07 -17.09
N PHE A 135 18.38 -2.73 -17.32
CA PHE A 135 19.52 -2.12 -17.98
C PHE A 135 19.19 -1.66 -19.40
N LYS A 136 18.56 -2.52 -20.22
CA LYS A 136 18.13 -2.16 -21.58
C LYS A 136 17.12 -1.02 -21.61
N TRP A 137 16.20 -0.97 -20.65
CA TRP A 137 15.29 0.16 -20.49
C TRP A 137 16.06 1.44 -20.15
N ALA A 138 16.99 1.38 -19.19
CA ALA A 138 17.74 2.53 -18.71
C ALA A 138 18.72 3.10 -19.75
N GLN A 139 19.22 2.26 -20.65
CA GLN A 139 20.15 2.64 -21.72
C GLN A 139 19.52 3.58 -22.76
N ARG A 140 18.19 3.62 -22.88
CA ARG A 140 17.52 4.49 -23.85
C ARG A 140 17.60 5.95 -23.39
N ALA A 141 18.09 6.83 -24.26
CA ALA A 141 18.26 8.25 -23.95
C ALA A 141 16.95 8.94 -23.50
N GLU A 142 15.82 8.54 -24.08
CA GLU A 142 14.46 9.00 -23.71
C GLU A 142 14.08 8.74 -22.24
N ASN A 143 14.79 7.84 -21.56
CA ASN A 143 14.54 7.47 -20.17
C ASN A 143 15.44 8.23 -19.19
N LYS A 144 16.39 9.06 -19.64
CA LYS A 144 17.23 9.87 -18.76
C LYS A 144 16.34 10.69 -17.80
N GLY A 145 16.62 10.61 -16.51
CA GLY A 145 15.86 11.28 -15.45
C GLY A 145 14.48 10.68 -15.11
N LYS A 146 14.01 9.66 -15.85
CA LYS A 146 12.76 8.97 -15.54
C LYS A 146 12.98 7.84 -14.55
N ILE A 147 11.96 7.55 -13.75
CA ILE A 147 11.93 6.40 -12.85
C ILE A 147 11.00 5.34 -13.45
N TYR A 148 11.56 4.17 -13.74
CA TYR A 148 10.82 2.97 -14.08
C TYR A 148 10.13 2.39 -12.85
N ILE A 149 8.90 1.94 -13.02
CA ILE A 149 8.14 1.20 -12.02
C ILE A 149 7.62 -0.06 -12.72
N SER A 150 8.01 -1.23 -12.24
CA SER A 150 7.52 -2.49 -12.83
C SER A 150 6.09 -2.80 -12.39
N SER A 151 5.42 -3.67 -13.15
CA SER A 151 4.25 -4.38 -12.64
C SER A 151 4.63 -5.28 -11.46
N ILE A 152 3.64 -5.60 -10.63
CA ILE A 152 3.80 -6.49 -9.47
C ILE A 152 3.85 -7.93 -9.98
N SER A 153 4.82 -8.70 -9.52
CA SER A 153 4.91 -10.13 -9.84
C SER A 153 5.29 -10.95 -8.63
N GLN A 154 4.67 -12.11 -8.46
CA GLN A 154 5.08 -13.06 -7.43
C GLN A 154 6.36 -13.76 -7.87
N ARG A 155 7.44 -13.60 -7.11
CA ARG A 155 8.75 -14.19 -7.42
C ARG A 155 9.35 -14.91 -6.21
N PRO A 156 10.14 -15.97 -6.42
CA PRO A 156 10.99 -16.50 -5.36
C PRO A 156 11.97 -15.43 -4.88
N PHE A 157 12.06 -15.23 -3.57
CA PHE A 157 13.02 -14.36 -2.91
C PHE A 157 13.51 -15.05 -1.64
N GLY A 158 14.74 -15.57 -1.69
CA GLY A 158 15.23 -16.51 -0.69
C GLY A 158 14.36 -17.77 -0.64
N ALA A 159 13.97 -18.20 0.55
CA ALA A 159 13.11 -19.37 0.76
C ALA A 159 11.61 -19.13 0.52
N SER A 160 11.19 -17.88 0.29
CA SER A 160 9.78 -17.48 0.26
C SER A 160 9.36 -16.87 -1.08
N LYS A 161 8.11 -17.08 -1.51
CA LYS A 161 7.53 -16.30 -2.61
C LYS A 161 7.08 -14.94 -2.09
N ARG A 162 7.45 -13.87 -2.79
CA ARG A 162 7.10 -12.48 -2.43
C ARG A 162 6.49 -11.74 -3.61
N LEU A 163 5.65 -10.75 -3.34
CA LEU A 163 5.12 -9.84 -4.34
C LEU A 163 6.14 -8.74 -4.59
N ILE A 164 6.86 -8.83 -5.70
CA ILE A 164 8.00 -7.97 -6.01
C ILE A 164 7.61 -6.89 -7.03
N MET A 165 8.08 -5.68 -6.76
CA MET A 165 8.10 -4.53 -7.67
C MET A 165 9.52 -3.95 -7.73
N TYR A 166 9.91 -3.47 -8.91
CA TYR A 166 11.18 -2.78 -9.15
C TYR A 166 10.92 -1.29 -9.35
N LEU A 167 11.67 -0.46 -8.64
CA LEU A 167 11.83 0.97 -8.96
C LEU A 167 13.25 1.15 -9.49
N ALA A 168 13.42 1.68 -10.70
CA ALA A 168 14.73 1.82 -11.30
C ALA A 168 14.94 3.18 -11.95
N ILE A 169 16.16 3.70 -11.92
CA ILE A 169 16.53 4.98 -12.50
C ILE A 169 17.84 4.83 -13.29
N PRO A 170 17.95 5.44 -14.49
CA PRO A 170 19.21 5.48 -15.21
C PRO A 170 20.26 6.28 -14.45
N THR A 171 21.48 5.76 -14.43
CA THR A 171 22.63 6.38 -13.76
C THR A 171 23.53 6.98 -14.82
N TYR A 172 23.84 8.27 -14.68
CA TYR A 172 24.78 9.01 -15.50
C TYR A 172 25.84 9.65 -14.60
N GLN A 173 27.05 9.84 -15.11
CA GLN A 173 28.17 10.48 -14.42
C GLN A 173 28.05 12.00 -14.47
N ASP A 174 27.05 12.52 -13.75
CA ASP A 174 26.67 13.94 -13.72
C ASP A 174 27.20 14.69 -12.47
N SER A 175 27.60 13.97 -11.42
CA SER A 175 28.10 14.52 -10.15
C SER A 175 29.61 14.67 -10.16
N PHE A 176 30.14 15.60 -9.35
CA PHE A 176 31.58 15.83 -9.19
C PHE A 176 32.03 15.56 -7.74
N ASP A 177 33.27 15.16 -7.57
CA ASP A 177 33.97 15.03 -6.29
C ASP A 177 35.49 15.25 -6.47
N GLU A 178 36.29 15.05 -5.42
CA GLU A 178 37.75 15.23 -5.48
C GLU A 178 38.42 14.29 -6.50
N ALA A 179 37.91 13.07 -6.67
CA ALA A 179 38.43 12.09 -7.62
C ALA A 179 37.93 12.34 -9.07
N HIS A 180 36.78 12.99 -9.21
CA HIS A 180 36.09 13.27 -10.46
C HIS A 180 35.68 14.76 -10.51
N PRO A 181 36.65 15.68 -10.70
CA PRO A 181 36.39 17.12 -10.64
C PRO A 181 35.53 17.63 -11.81
N ARG A 182 35.28 16.80 -12.83
CA ARG A 182 34.41 17.12 -13.97
C ARG A 182 33.48 15.96 -14.31
N PRO A 183 32.18 16.22 -14.52
CA PRO A 183 31.24 15.19 -14.95
C PRO A 183 31.57 14.71 -16.37
N THR A 184 31.47 13.39 -16.59
CA THR A 184 31.67 12.80 -17.93
C THR A 184 30.38 12.73 -18.74
N TYR A 185 29.22 12.85 -18.07
CA TYR A 185 27.87 12.70 -18.61
C TYR A 185 27.59 11.35 -19.28
N LYS A 186 28.49 10.36 -19.11
CA LYS A 186 28.34 9.03 -19.70
C LYS A 186 27.27 8.24 -18.95
N PHE A 187 26.52 7.44 -19.70
CA PHE A 187 25.64 6.44 -19.12
C PHE A 187 26.49 5.41 -18.37
N ALA A 188 26.22 5.28 -17.07
CA ALA A 188 26.94 4.38 -16.18
C ALA A 188 26.12 3.13 -15.81
N GLY A 189 24.89 3.01 -16.33
CA GLY A 189 24.02 1.87 -16.06
C GLY A 189 22.74 2.26 -15.33
N CYS A 190 22.29 1.43 -14.40
CA CYS A 190 21.01 1.61 -13.72
C CYS A 190 21.14 1.34 -12.22
N LEU A 191 20.42 2.12 -11.43
CA LEU A 191 20.21 1.87 -10.00
C LEU A 191 18.76 1.42 -9.79
N ALA A 192 18.53 0.43 -8.93
CA ALA A 192 17.20 -0.09 -8.66
C ALA A 192 16.97 -0.45 -7.19
N PHE A 193 15.74 -0.25 -6.73
CA PHE A 193 15.19 -0.79 -5.48
C PHE A 193 14.25 -1.94 -5.80
N ILE A 194 14.38 -3.01 -5.02
CA ILE A 194 13.48 -4.16 -5.07
C ILE A 194 12.59 -4.12 -3.84
N ILE A 195 11.29 -4.12 -4.08
CA ILE A 195 10.28 -3.84 -3.07
C ILE A 195 9.38 -5.04 -2.89
N ASP A 196 9.19 -5.44 -1.65
CA ASP A 196 8.09 -6.31 -1.22
C ASP A 196 6.82 -5.47 -1.08
N VAL A 197 5.94 -5.56 -2.08
CA VAL A 197 4.73 -4.75 -2.15
C VAL A 197 3.72 -5.13 -1.06
N ASN A 198 3.69 -6.41 -0.68
CA ASN A 198 2.85 -6.85 0.44
C ASN A 198 3.32 -6.18 1.74
N LYS A 199 4.65 -6.16 1.98
CA LYS A 199 5.18 -5.49 3.18
C LYS A 199 4.96 -3.97 3.15
N LEU A 200 5.21 -3.33 2.00
CA LEU A 200 4.98 -1.90 1.80
C LEU A 200 3.53 -1.52 2.12
N THR A 201 2.56 -2.27 1.59
CA THR A 201 1.14 -2.01 1.79
C THR A 201 0.68 -2.35 3.20
N GLU A 202 1.20 -3.43 3.81
CA GLU A 202 0.91 -3.80 5.20
C GLU A 202 1.22 -2.67 6.18
N ILE A 203 2.35 -1.97 6.02
CA ILE A 203 2.78 -0.88 6.92
C ILE A 203 1.71 0.23 7.03
N VAL A 204 1.02 0.52 5.93
CA VAL A 204 -0.01 1.55 5.86
C VAL A 204 -1.38 1.00 6.26
N VAL A 205 -1.73 -0.18 5.74
CA VAL A 205 -3.13 -0.67 5.75
C VAL A 205 -3.45 -1.49 7.00
N SER A 206 -2.47 -2.14 7.61
CA SER A 206 -2.68 -3.01 8.79
C SER A 206 -3.27 -2.29 10.00
N LYS A 207 -3.12 -0.96 10.08
CA LYS A 207 -3.62 -0.11 11.17
C LYS A 207 -5.04 0.41 10.92
N VAL A 208 -5.57 0.25 9.71
CA VAL A 208 -6.88 0.77 9.34
C VAL A 208 -7.96 -0.14 9.90
N ARG A 209 -8.89 0.44 10.66
CA ARG A 209 -10.07 -0.25 11.20
C ARG A 209 -11.32 0.52 10.80
N SER A 210 -12.34 -0.23 10.40
CA SER A 210 -13.66 0.30 10.08
C SER A 210 -14.66 -0.23 11.11
N GLY A 211 -15.14 0.64 11.99
CA GLY A 211 -15.96 0.23 13.13
C GLY A 211 -15.24 -0.77 14.03
N LYS A 212 -15.99 -1.73 14.61
CA LYS A 212 -15.45 -2.72 15.57
C LYS A 212 -14.74 -3.90 14.91
N THR A 213 -15.21 -4.35 13.74
CA THR A 213 -14.75 -5.61 13.10
C THR A 213 -14.21 -5.41 11.68
N GLY A 214 -14.44 -4.25 11.07
CA GLY A 214 -14.04 -3.99 9.70
C GLY A 214 -12.53 -3.80 9.57
N TYR A 215 -11.99 -4.34 8.48
CA TYR A 215 -10.59 -4.29 8.13
C TYR A 215 -10.41 -3.81 6.69
N ALA A 216 -9.24 -3.26 6.40
CA ALA A 216 -8.89 -2.84 5.05
C ALA A 216 -8.06 -3.89 4.32
N TRP A 217 -8.19 -3.91 3.01
CA TRP A 217 -7.45 -4.77 2.08
C TRP A 217 -7.11 -3.95 0.83
N VAL A 218 -6.12 -4.41 0.06
CA VAL A 218 -5.65 -3.74 -1.17
C VAL A 218 -5.65 -4.75 -2.29
N ILE A 219 -6.13 -4.35 -3.46
CA ILE A 219 -6.08 -5.13 -4.69
C ILE A 219 -5.25 -4.40 -5.75
N ASP A 220 -4.69 -5.17 -6.69
CA ASP A 220 -4.13 -4.62 -7.93
C ASP A 220 -5.24 -4.34 -8.95
N GLU A 221 -4.86 -3.72 -10.08
CA GLU A 221 -5.76 -3.41 -11.20
C GLU A 221 -6.41 -4.63 -11.85
N SER A 222 -5.83 -5.83 -11.68
CA SER A 222 -6.38 -7.11 -12.15
C SER A 222 -7.33 -7.76 -11.13
N GLY A 223 -7.57 -7.10 -9.99
CA GLY A 223 -8.44 -7.58 -8.93
C GLY A 223 -7.81 -8.62 -8.01
N ARG A 224 -6.48 -8.76 -7.98
CA ARG A 224 -5.80 -9.68 -7.03
C ARG A 224 -5.42 -8.97 -5.75
N PHE A 225 -5.53 -9.64 -4.61
CA PHE A 225 -5.10 -9.07 -3.33
C PHE A 225 -3.59 -8.83 -3.29
N ILE A 226 -3.19 -7.59 -3.07
CA ILE A 226 -1.82 -7.20 -2.69
C ILE A 226 -1.65 -7.35 -1.17
N TYR A 227 -2.66 -6.93 -0.41
CA TYR A 227 -2.70 -7.05 1.05
C TYR A 227 -4.09 -7.49 1.51
N HIS A 228 -4.10 -8.44 2.45
CA HIS A 228 -5.29 -8.90 3.16
C HIS A 228 -4.89 -9.39 4.56
N PRO A 229 -5.68 -9.15 5.63
CA PRO A 229 -5.34 -9.65 6.97
C PRO A 229 -5.22 -11.18 7.02
N ARG A 230 -6.04 -11.88 6.23
CA ARG A 230 -5.93 -13.32 5.99
C ARG A 230 -4.88 -13.58 4.90
N LYS A 231 -3.70 -14.08 5.30
CA LYS A 231 -2.53 -14.20 4.40
C LYS A 231 -2.76 -15.13 3.22
N ASP A 232 -3.60 -16.15 3.38
CA ASP A 232 -3.90 -17.11 2.31
C ASP A 232 -4.53 -16.44 1.08
N TYR A 233 -5.14 -15.27 1.24
CA TYR A 233 -5.80 -14.56 0.13
C TYR A 233 -4.84 -13.68 -0.67
N ILE A 234 -3.64 -13.42 -0.16
CA ILE A 234 -2.65 -12.63 -0.89
C ILE A 234 -2.36 -13.31 -2.23
N TRP A 235 -2.37 -12.51 -3.30
CA TRP A 235 -2.22 -12.90 -4.69
C TRP A 235 -3.40 -13.68 -5.31
N GLN A 236 -4.46 -13.97 -4.55
CA GLN A 236 -5.70 -14.52 -5.12
C GLN A 236 -6.58 -13.41 -5.69
N ASN A 237 -7.42 -13.75 -6.67
CA ASN A 237 -8.41 -12.83 -7.21
C ASN A 237 -9.55 -12.62 -6.19
N ALA A 238 -9.81 -11.36 -5.86
CA ALA A 238 -10.75 -10.95 -4.82
C ALA A 238 -12.20 -11.34 -5.14
N PHE A 239 -12.60 -11.32 -6.42
CA PHE A 239 -13.95 -11.67 -6.82
C PHE A 239 -14.24 -13.17 -6.65
N PHE A 240 -13.27 -14.03 -6.94
CA PHE A 240 -13.42 -15.49 -6.72
C PHE A 240 -13.44 -15.85 -5.24
N VAL A 241 -12.54 -15.28 -4.43
CA VAL A 241 -12.49 -15.55 -2.99
C VAL A 241 -13.80 -15.14 -2.32
N ARG A 242 -14.29 -13.93 -2.62
CA ARG A 242 -15.53 -13.42 -2.03
C ARG A 242 -16.77 -14.18 -2.48
N LYS A 243 -16.82 -14.68 -3.72
CA LYS A 243 -17.93 -15.54 -4.18
C LYS A 243 -17.99 -16.85 -3.41
N LYS A 244 -16.84 -17.45 -3.07
CA LYS A 244 -16.75 -18.65 -2.23
C LYS A 244 -17.14 -18.37 -0.77
N GLU A 245 -16.71 -17.23 -0.22
CA GLU A 245 -17.05 -16.85 1.15
C GLU A 245 -18.49 -16.35 1.32
N ALA A 246 -19.15 -15.85 0.27
CA ALA A 246 -20.56 -15.43 0.33
C ALA A 246 -21.53 -16.60 0.62
N HIS A 247 -21.07 -17.85 0.62
CA HIS A 247 -21.80 -19.00 1.16
C HIS A 247 -21.69 -19.14 2.69
N ILE A 248 -20.99 -18.23 3.36
CA ILE A 248 -20.98 -18.04 4.82
C ILE A 248 -21.71 -16.73 5.08
N PRO A 249 -22.92 -16.75 5.68
CA PRO A 249 -23.71 -15.54 5.85
C PRO A 249 -22.96 -14.57 6.75
N ILE A 250 -22.63 -13.40 6.21
CA ILE A 250 -22.16 -12.26 6.99
C ILE A 250 -23.38 -11.77 7.78
N SER A 251 -23.50 -12.28 9.00
CA SER A 251 -24.49 -11.82 9.98
C SER A 251 -24.18 -10.37 10.34
N PHE A 252 -25.06 -9.46 9.92
CA PHE A 252 -25.17 -8.14 10.56
C PHE A 252 -26.21 -8.32 11.69
N ALA A 253 -25.73 -8.37 12.93
CA ALA A 253 -26.54 -8.15 14.11
C ALA A 253 -26.82 -6.65 14.29
#